data_AF-A0A0F9L8J3-F1
#
_entry.id   AF-A0A0F9L8J3-F1
#
_cell.length_a   1.000
_cell.length_b   1.000
_cell.length_c   1.000
_cell.angle_alpha   90.00
_cell.angle_beta   90.00
_cell.angle_gamma   90.00
#
_symmetry.space_group_name_H-M   'P 1'
#
loop_
_entity.id
_entity.type
_entity.pdbx_description
1 polymer ?
#
loop_
_entity_poly.entity_id
_entity_poly.type
_entity_poly.pdbx_seq_one_letter_code
_entity_poly.pdbx_strand_id
1 'polypeptide(L)'
;MSKTKTIEIANLGPVPYLSIPVEPGVVVLRGRNDCGKSATLAEITKAQGNQRAVCTCRHGVAKGTFDGLGVHLSVGRSIRRSGEIEVASLEGK
;
A
#
# COMPACT_ATOMS: atom_id res chain seq x y z
N MET A 1 -5.47 -15.63 -19.13
CA MET A 1 -4.52 -14.52 -18.94
C MET A 1 -4.73 -13.95 -17.55
N SER A 2 -3.83 -14.25 -16.61
CA SER A 2 -3.94 -13.74 -15.24
C SER A 2 -3.74 -12.22 -15.29
N LYS A 3 -4.73 -11.44 -14.84
CA LYS A 3 -4.57 -9.99 -14.64
C LYS A 3 -3.44 -9.80 -13.63
N THR A 4 -2.35 -9.14 -14.02
CA THR A 4 -1.32 -8.69 -13.08
C THR A 4 -2.01 -7.77 -12.06
N LYS A 5 -2.19 -8.25 -10.82
CA LYS A 5 -2.70 -7.41 -9.73
C LYS A 5 -1.57 -6.43 -9.41
N THR A 6 -1.85 -5.14 -9.41
CA THR A 6 -0.84 -4.11 -9.12
C THR A 6 -1.24 -3.42 -7.83
N ILE A 7 -0.27 -3.12 -6.98
CA ILE A 7 -0.45 -2.23 -5.83
C ILE A 7 0.01 -0.84 -6.26
N GLU A 8 -0.90 0.12 -6.22
CA GLU A 8 -0.62 1.52 -6.50
C GLU A 8 -0.66 2.35 -5.22
N ILE A 9 0.37 3.15 -5.03
CA ILE A 9 0.55 4.03 -3.89
C ILE A 9 0.83 5.42 -4.42
N ALA A 10 0.08 6.41 -3.96
CA ALA A 10 0.34 7.81 -4.27
C ALA A 10 0.29 8.67 -3.01
N ASN A 11 1.35 9.45 -2.78
CA ASN A 11 1.47 10.42 -1.68
C ASN A 11 1.17 9.85 -0.28
N LEU A 12 1.62 8.62 -0.01
CA LEU A 12 1.56 8.00 1.32
C LEU A 12 2.95 7.94 1.94
N GLY A 13 3.05 8.36 3.20
CA GLY A 13 4.33 8.49 3.90
C GLY A 13 5.36 9.31 3.09
N PRO A 14 6.62 8.85 2.94
CA PRO A 14 7.63 9.58 2.16
C PRO A 14 7.50 9.41 0.64
N VAL A 15 6.61 8.52 0.16
CA VAL A 15 6.58 8.07 -1.24
C VAL A 15 5.65 8.94 -2.09
N PRO A 16 6.14 9.59 -3.17
CA PRO A 16 5.31 10.33 -4.12
C PRO A 16 4.38 9.40 -4.90
N TYR A 17 4.95 8.38 -5.51
CA TYR A 17 4.26 7.38 -6.30
C TYR A 17 5.08 6.09 -6.32
N LEU A 18 4.40 4.96 -6.21
CA LEU A 18 4.98 3.63 -6.38
C LEU A 18 3.93 2.69 -6.95
N SER A 19 4.34 1.91 -7.95
CA SER A 19 3.56 0.83 -8.53
C SER A 19 4.34 -0.47 -8.32
N ILE A 20 3.72 -1.44 -7.65
CA ILE A 20 4.32 -2.74 -7.34
C ILE A 20 3.53 -3.81 -8.09
N PRO A 21 4.13 -4.52 -9.05
CA PRO A 21 3.48 -5.68 -9.67
C PRO A 21 3.37 -6.80 -8.64
N VAL A 22 2.17 -7.35 -8.46
CA VAL A 22 1.93 -8.55 -7.64
C VAL A 22 2.00 -9.75 -8.56
N GLU A 23 3.19 -10.32 -8.63
CA GLU A 23 3.48 -11.53 -9.39
C GLU A 23 3.82 -12.69 -8.44
N PRO A 24 3.57 -13.95 -8.84
CA PRO A 24 4.05 -15.10 -8.08
C PRO A 24 5.56 -15.02 -7.83
N GLY A 25 6.00 -15.25 -6.59
CA GLY A 25 7.40 -15.20 -6.20
C GLY A 25 7.73 -14.02 -5.27
N VAL A 26 8.98 -13.55 -5.32
CA VAL A 26 9.49 -12.49 -4.43
C VAL A 26 9.76 -11.21 -5.22
N VAL A 27 9.02 -10.15 -4.88
CA VAL A 27 9.25 -8.80 -5.43
C VAL A 27 10.18 -8.02 -4.49
N VAL A 28 11.30 -7.54 -5.00
CA VAL A 28 12.33 -6.85 -4.19
C VAL A 28 12.26 -5.33 -4.40
N LEU A 29 11.94 -4.58 -3.34
CA LEU A 29 12.02 -3.12 -3.35
C LEU A 29 13.47 -2.65 -3.18
N ARG A 30 14.03 -1.98 -4.20
CA ARG A 30 15.39 -1.44 -4.21
C ARG A 30 15.38 0.09 -4.30
N GLY A 31 16.42 0.72 -3.76
CA GLY A 31 16.54 2.18 -3.71
C GLY A 31 17.62 2.63 -2.74
N ARG A 32 17.87 3.94 -2.67
CA ARG A 32 18.79 4.54 -1.69
C ARG A 32 18.22 4.41 -0.27
N ASN A 33 19.06 4.62 0.73
CA ASN A 33 18.56 4.77 2.10
C ASN A 33 17.64 6.00 2.19
N ASP A 34 16.69 5.95 3.12
CA ASP A 34 15.66 6.98 3.35
C ASP A 34 14.74 7.30 2.16
N CYS A 35 14.77 6.52 1.08
CA CYS A 35 13.87 6.71 -0.06
C CYS A 35 12.44 6.19 0.18
N GLY A 36 12.16 5.66 1.38
CA GLY A 36 10.83 5.21 1.76
C GLY A 36 10.55 3.70 1.63
N LYS A 37 11.55 2.84 1.42
CA LYS A 37 11.37 1.37 1.31
C LYS A 37 10.60 0.77 2.51
N SER A 38 11.15 0.93 3.72
CA SER A 38 10.52 0.41 4.94
C SER A 38 9.17 1.07 5.24
N ALA A 39 9.08 2.38 4.97
CA ALA A 39 7.83 3.12 5.14
C ALA A 39 6.73 2.61 4.21
N THR A 40 7.07 2.27 2.96
CA THR A 40 6.13 1.69 1.99
C THR A 40 5.51 0.41 2.53
N LEU A 41 6.34 -0.53 2.99
CA LEU A 41 5.86 -1.80 3.54
C LEU A 41 4.97 -1.59 4.76
N ALA A 42 5.33 -0.64 5.64
CA ALA A 42 4.49 -0.29 6.78
C ALA A 42 3.13 0.28 6.34
N GLU A 43 3.08 1.15 5.34
CA GLU A 43 1.83 1.73 4.83
C GLU A 43 0.94 0.67 4.16
N ILE A 44 1.51 -0.28 3.42
CA ILE A 44 0.77 -1.42 2.84
C ILE A 44 0.10 -2.24 3.95
N THR A 45 0.85 -2.60 5.00
CA THR A 45 0.32 -3.38 6.13
C THR A 45 -0.79 -2.64 6.87
N LYS A 46 -0.69 -1.31 7.02
CA LYS A 46 -1.75 -0.47 7.59
C LYS A 46 -2.98 -0.39 6.70
N ALA A 47 -2.79 -0.31 5.39
CA ALA A 47 -3.89 -0.30 4.42
C ALA A 47 -4.68 -1.61 4.47
N GLN A 48 -4.00 -2.73 4.69
CA GLN A 48 -4.56 -4.08 4.85
C GLN A 48 -5.20 -4.35 6.23
N GLY A 49 -5.52 -3.31 7.02
CA GLY A 49 -6.35 -3.47 8.21
C GLY A 49 -5.59 -3.72 9.52
N ASN A 50 -4.27 -3.48 9.57
CA ASN A 50 -3.59 -3.34 10.87
C ASN A 50 -4.08 -2.06 11.57
N GLN A 51 -5.12 -2.20 12.39
CA GLN A 51 -5.85 -1.10 13.04
C GLN A 51 -5.00 -0.29 14.03
N ARG A 52 -3.83 -0.79 14.44
CA ARG A 52 -2.97 -0.09 15.41
C ARG A 52 -2.24 1.11 14.83
N ALA A 53 -2.16 1.27 13.51
CA ALA A 53 -1.43 2.38 12.93
C ALA A 53 -2.20 3.11 11.82
N VAL A 54 -2.14 4.44 11.92
CA VAL A 54 -2.78 5.38 11.00
C VAL A 54 -1.84 5.62 9.81
N CYS A 55 -2.38 5.53 8.60
CA CYS A 55 -1.66 5.94 7.38
C CYS A 55 -1.56 7.46 7.34
N THR A 56 -0.42 7.99 6.91
CA THR A 56 -0.20 9.44 6.81
C THR A 56 0.01 9.88 5.38
N CYS A 57 -0.51 11.06 5.04
CA CYS A 57 -0.19 11.72 3.79
C CYS A 57 1.28 12.14 3.77
N ARG A 58 1.84 12.20 2.56
CA ARG A 58 3.12 12.85 2.31
C ARG A 58 3.08 14.32 2.71
N HIS A 59 4.19 14.82 3.26
CA HIS A 59 4.30 16.21 3.68
C HIS A 59 3.97 17.18 2.55
N GLY A 60 3.14 18.18 2.86
CA GLY A 60 2.69 19.18 1.90
C GLY A 60 1.57 18.72 0.96
N VAL A 61 1.10 17.47 1.06
CA VAL A 61 0.05 16.92 0.19
C VAL A 61 -1.27 16.78 0.92
N ALA A 62 -2.35 17.25 0.30
CA ALA A 62 -3.70 17.24 0.87
C ALA A 62 -4.34 15.83 0.90
N LYS A 63 -3.93 14.93 0.00
CA LYS A 63 -4.51 13.60 -0.16
C LYS A 63 -3.46 12.56 -0.59
N GLY A 64 -3.51 11.39 0.03
CA GLY A 64 -2.81 10.17 -0.39
C GLY A 64 -3.79 9.04 -0.69
N THR A 65 -3.38 8.10 -1.54
CA THR A 65 -4.20 6.96 -1.95
C THR A 65 -3.39 5.67 -1.99
N PHE A 66 -4.07 4.58 -1.67
CA PHE A 66 -3.61 3.22 -1.86
C PHE A 66 -4.71 2.44 -2.58
N ASP A 67 -4.31 1.68 -3.59
CA ASP A 67 -5.17 0.81 -4.37
C ASP A 67 -4.44 -0.52 -4.58
N GLY A 68 -5.03 -1.61 -4.14
CA GLY A 68 -4.43 -2.92 -4.39
C GLY A 68 -5.06 -4.03 -3.57
N LEU A 69 -4.98 -5.25 -4.12
CA LEU A 69 -5.43 -6.48 -3.45
C LEU A 69 -6.90 -6.42 -2.98
N GLY A 70 -7.76 -5.70 -3.72
CA GLY A 70 -9.18 -5.53 -3.40
C GLY A 70 -9.49 -4.43 -2.37
N VAL A 71 -8.46 -3.74 -1.86
CA VAL A 71 -8.61 -2.66 -0.88
C VAL A 71 -8.29 -1.30 -1.48
N HIS A 72 -9.17 -0.35 -1.23
CA HIS A 72 -8.96 1.07 -1.53
C HIS A 72 -8.89 1.86 -0.23
N LEU A 73 -7.85 2.67 -0.09
CA LEU A 73 -7.64 3.56 1.04
C LEU A 73 -7.40 4.98 0.52
N SER A 74 -8.15 5.94 1.04
CA SER A 74 -7.93 7.37 0.85
C SER A 74 -7.56 8.00 2.19
N VAL A 75 -6.41 8.68 2.22
CA VAL A 75 -5.90 9.42 3.37
C VAL A 75 -5.96 10.91 3.05
N GLY A 76 -6.51 11.71 3.95
CA GLY A 76 -6.63 13.16 3.84
C GLY A 76 -7.03 13.71 5.21
N ARG A 77 -7.94 14.71 5.26
CA ARG A 77 -8.55 15.14 6.53
C ARG A 77 -9.25 13.98 7.27
N SER A 78 -9.82 13.05 6.52
CA SER A 78 -10.47 11.85 7.02
C SER A 78 -9.89 10.64 6.27
N ILE A 79 -9.76 9.52 6.97
CA ILE A 79 -9.30 8.26 6.39
C ILE A 79 -10.52 7.44 6.03
N ARG A 80 -10.64 7.11 4.74
CA ARG A 80 -11.72 6.28 4.22
C ARG A 80 -11.13 5.00 3.66
N ARG A 81 -11.69 3.86 4.08
CA ARG A 81 -11.34 2.52 3.62
C ARG A 81 -12.56 1.89 3.00
N SER A 82 -12.37 1.18 1.89
CA SER A 82 -13.42 0.42 1.21
C SER A 82 -12.81 -0.80 0.54
N GLY A 83 -13.64 -1.82 0.36
CA GLY A 83 -13.20 -3.09 -0.22
C GLY A 83 -12.73 -4.09 0.84
N GLU A 84 -12.49 -5.31 0.38
CA GLU A 84 -12.07 -6.45 1.19
C GLU A 84 -10.80 -7.02 0.57
N ILE A 85 -9.91 -7.56 1.42
CA ILE A 85 -8.67 -8.16 0.94
C ILE A 85 -9.02 -9.43 0.16
N GLU A 86 -8.65 -9.45 -1.11
CA GLU A 86 -8.76 -10.65 -1.94
C GLU A 86 -7.54 -11.55 -1.73
N VAL A 87 -7.75 -12.70 -1.09
CA VAL A 87 -6.72 -13.71 -0.88
C VAL A 87 -7.05 -14.98 -1.69
N ALA A 88 -6.08 -15.48 -2.46
CA ALA A 88 -6.27 -16.70 -3.25
C ALA A 88 -6.21 -17.98 -2.38
N SER A 89 -5.33 -17.99 -1.38
CA SER A 89 -5.34 -18.97 -0.29
C SER A 89 -4.79 -18.33 0.98
N LEU A 90 -5.31 -18.78 2.12
CA LEU A 90 -4.71 -18.51 3.43
C LEU A 90 -3.88 -19.74 3.79
N GLU A 91 -2.57 -19.69 3.56
CA GLU A 91 -1.68 -20.66 4.19
C GLU A 91 -1.35 -20.17 5.59
N GLY A 92 -1.99 -20.81 6.57
CA GLY A 92 -1.73 -20.61 7.99
C GLY A 92 -1.42 -21.94 8.65
N LYS A 93 -0.43 -21.94 9.54
CA LYS A 93 -0.42 -22.83 10.70
C LYS A 93 -1.42 -22.33 11.72
#